data_AF-A0A2N6B1D0-F1
#
_entry.id   AF-A0A2N6B1D0-F1
#
_cell.length_a   1.000
_cell.length_b   1.000
_cell.length_c   1.000
_cell.angle_alpha   90.00
_cell.angle_beta   90.00
_cell.angle_gamma   90.00
#
_symmetry.space_group_name_H-M   'P 1'
#
loop_
_entity.id
_entity.type
_entity.pdbx_description
1 polymer ?
#
loop_
_entity_poly.entity_id
_entity_poly.type
_entity_poly.pdbx_seq_one_letter_code
_entity_poly.pdbx_strand_id
1 'polypeptide(L)'
;MRYGAVMELSEWRKAKKISFDECAALFGITGKNPGRTLQRYETGENQPKSEMMLRIETATEGKVTVGDQLKTRMNWKALREAAQ
;
A
#
# COMPACT_ATOMS: atom_id res chain seq x y z
N MET A 1 -2.67 7.82 21.40
CA MET A 1 -2.80 7.35 20.00
C MET A 1 -2.84 5.84 20.02
N ARG A 2 -3.92 5.21 19.53
CA ARG A 2 -3.98 3.75 19.35
C ARG A 2 -3.20 3.42 18.07
N TYR A 3 -2.04 2.76 18.21
CA TYR A 3 -1.36 2.15 17.07
C TYR A 3 -2.15 0.90 16.69
N GLY A 4 -2.95 1.00 15.63
CA GLY A 4 -3.63 -0.14 15.02
C GLY A 4 -2.62 -1.15 14.48
N ALA A 5 -3.03 -2.41 14.35
CA ALA A 5 -2.17 -3.52 14.00
C ALA A 5 -1.26 -3.24 12.78
N VAL A 6 0.01 -3.61 12.91
CA VAL A 6 1.05 -3.58 11.88
C VAL A 6 0.71 -4.64 10.83
N MET A 7 0.38 -4.25 9.60
CA MET A 7 0.06 -5.20 8.52
C MET A 7 0.40 -4.64 7.13
N GLU A 8 0.68 -5.53 6.17
CA GLU A 8 0.92 -5.08 4.80
C GLU A 8 -0.38 -4.71 4.07
N LEU A 9 -0.31 -3.73 3.17
CA LEU A 9 -1.47 -3.31 2.37
C LEU A 9 -2.11 -4.47 1.60
N SER A 10 -1.28 -5.41 1.13
CA SER A 10 -1.75 -6.59 0.40
C SER A 10 -2.56 -7.54 1.28
N GLU A 11 -2.21 -7.67 2.56
CA GLU A 11 -2.93 -8.50 3.53
C GLU A 11 -4.27 -7.87 3.88
N TRP A 12 -4.30 -6.56 4.12
CA TRP A 12 -5.53 -5.82 4.37
C TRP A 12 -6.53 -5.98 3.21
N ARG A 13 -6.06 -5.81 1.96
CA ARG A 13 -6.91 -5.95 0.77
C ARG A 13 -7.46 -7.38 0.64
N LYS A 14 -6.60 -8.40 0.82
CA LYS A 14 -7.01 -9.81 0.76
C LYS A 14 -8.02 -10.15 1.86
N ALA A 15 -7.82 -9.64 3.08
CA ALA A 15 -8.77 -9.83 4.18
C ALA A 15 -10.14 -9.21 3.88
N LYS A 16 -10.16 -8.06 3.19
CA LYS A 16 -11.39 -7.41 2.69
C LYS A 16 -12.02 -8.10 1.47
N LYS A 17 -11.31 -9.04 0.82
CA LYS A 17 -11.74 -9.76 -0.38
C LYS A 17 -12.13 -8.84 -1.55
N ILE A 18 -11.46 -7.70 -1.66
CA ILE A 18 -11.68 -6.74 -2.75
C ILE A 18 -10.58 -6.84 -3.82
N SER A 19 -10.94 -6.57 -5.06
CA SER A 19 -10.04 -6.50 -6.19
C SER A 19 -9.09 -5.30 -6.09
N PHE A 20 -8.07 -5.26 -6.95
CA PHE A 20 -7.16 -4.12 -7.02
C PHE A 20 -7.88 -2.85 -7.46
N ASP A 21 -8.81 -2.93 -8.41
CA ASP A 21 -9.50 -1.75 -8.92
C ASP A 21 -10.49 -1.18 -7.89
N GLU A 22 -11.22 -2.05 -7.17
CA GLU A 22 -12.09 -1.63 -6.07
C GLU A 22 -11.28 -0.95 -4.96
N CYS A 23 -10.15 -1.55 -4.57
CA CYS A 23 -9.28 -1.00 -3.54
C CYS A 23 -8.62 0.32 -3.99
N ALA A 24 -8.23 0.42 -5.27
CA ALA A 24 -7.69 1.65 -5.84
C ALA A 24 -8.73 2.77 -5.83
N ALA A 25 -10.00 2.46 -6.15
CA ALA A 25 -11.10 3.40 -6.06
C ALA A 25 -11.34 3.87 -4.61
N LEU A 26 -11.28 2.97 -3.63
CA LEU A 26 -11.41 3.33 -2.20
C LEU A 26 -10.35 4.34 -1.75
N PHE A 27 -9.13 4.25 -2.27
CA PHE A 27 -8.04 5.18 -1.93
C PHE A 27 -8.01 6.43 -2.80
N GLY A 28 -8.91 6.53 -3.79
CA GLY A 28 -8.92 7.63 -4.76
C GLY A 28 -7.72 7.62 -5.71
N ILE A 29 -7.18 6.43 -6.01
CA ILE A 29 -6.17 6.24 -7.05
C ILE A 29 -6.88 6.29 -8.40
N THR A 30 -6.52 7.28 -9.22
CA THR A 30 -7.12 7.50 -10.55
C THR A 30 -6.06 7.41 -11.65
N GLY A 31 -6.50 7.44 -12.92
CA GLY A 31 -5.62 7.45 -14.09
C GLY A 31 -5.80 6.23 -14.99
N LYS A 32 -4.78 5.94 -15.81
CA LYS A 32 -4.87 4.95 -16.90
C LYS A 32 -5.02 3.50 -16.42
N ASN A 33 -4.40 3.15 -15.29
CA ASN A 33 -4.51 1.81 -14.71
C ASN A 33 -4.38 1.88 -13.17
N PRO A 34 -5.50 2.15 -12.47
CA PRO A 34 -5.50 2.34 -11.03
C PRO A 34 -5.17 1.04 -10.27
N GLY A 35 -5.71 -0.11 -10.70
CA GLY A 35 -5.37 -1.41 -10.10
C GLY A 35 -3.89 -1.77 -10.19
N ARG A 36 -3.23 -1.52 -11.34
CA ARG A 36 -1.77 -1.73 -11.47
C ARG A 36 -0.97 -0.76 -10.60
N THR A 37 -1.45 0.46 -10.45
CA THR A 37 -0.82 1.44 -9.56
C THR A 37 -0.87 0.97 -8.12
N LEU A 38 -2.02 0.47 -7.68
CA LEU A 38 -2.16 -0.13 -6.35
C LEU A 38 -1.26 -1.38 -6.20
N GLN A 39 -1.22 -2.27 -7.20
CA GLN A 39 -0.36 -3.45 -7.15
C GLN A 39 1.11 -3.07 -6.91
N ARG A 40 1.60 -2.00 -7.54
CA ARG A 40 2.96 -1.49 -7.35
C ARG A 40 3.22 -0.91 -5.97
N TYR A 41 2.18 -0.35 -5.34
CA TYR A 41 2.25 0.09 -3.95
C TYR A 41 2.28 -1.11 -3.01
N GLU A 42 1.44 -2.13 -3.24
CA GLU A 42 1.43 -3.38 -2.46
C GLU A 42 2.75 -4.14 -2.54
N THR A 43 3.45 -4.12 -3.68
CA THR A 43 4.74 -4.82 -3.83
C THR A 43 5.94 -3.98 -3.42
N GLY A 44 5.76 -2.67 -3.20
CA GLY A 44 6.87 -1.73 -2.97
C GLY A 44 7.66 -1.36 -4.24
N GLU A 45 7.23 -1.79 -5.43
CA GLU A 45 7.82 -1.37 -6.72
C GLU A 45 7.78 0.15 -6.87
N ASN A 46 6.66 0.76 -6.48
CA ASN A 46 6.51 2.21 -6.45
C ASN A 46 6.18 2.69 -5.04
N GLN A 47 6.66 3.89 -4.71
CA GLN A 47 6.34 4.52 -3.43
C GLN A 47 5.15 5.48 -3.62
N PRO A 48 4.05 5.33 -2.86
CA PRO A 48 2.98 6.32 -2.86
C PRO A 48 3.49 7.70 -2.39
N LYS A 49 2.87 8.78 -2.87
CA LYS A 49 3.12 10.12 -2.30
C LYS A 49 2.64 10.18 -0.85
N SER A 50 3.22 11.05 -0.03
CA SER A 50 2.85 11.20 1.39
C SER A 50 1.35 11.38 1.62
N GLU A 51 0.69 12.20 0.79
CA GLU A 51 -0.77 12.39 0.85
C GLU A 51 -1.54 11.09 0.59
N MET A 52 -1.10 10.28 -0.39
CA MET A 52 -1.71 8.98 -0.67
C MET A 52 -1.46 7.99 0.47
N MET A 53 -0.29 8.01 1.09
CA MET A 53 0.01 7.15 2.25
C MET A 53 -0.92 7.44 3.42
N LEU A 54 -1.17 8.72 3.70
CA LEU A 54 -2.10 9.15 4.76
C LEU A 54 -3.55 8.79 4.43
N ARG A 55 -3.96 8.88 3.16
CA ARG A 55 -5.30 8.42 2.73
C ARG A 55 -5.47 6.93 2.92
N ILE A 56 -4.48 6.12 2.54
CA ILE A 56 -4.48 4.66 2.76
C ILE A 56 -4.59 4.38 4.26
N GLU A 57 -3.78 5.03 5.10
CA GLU A 57 -3.84 4.83 6.54
C GLU A 57 -5.20 5.20 7.12
N THR A 58 -5.78 6.31 6.68
CA THR A 58 -7.12 6.74 7.11
C THR A 58 -8.20 5.76 6.65
N ALA A 59 -8.19 5.35 5.37
CA ALA A 59 -9.17 4.43 4.79
C ALA A 59 -9.08 3.01 5.37
N THR A 60 -7.90 2.62 5.86
CA THR A 60 -7.69 1.35 6.56
C THR A 60 -7.92 1.44 8.07
N GLU A 61 -8.34 2.60 8.59
CA GLU A 61 -8.54 2.86 10.03
C GLU A 61 -7.27 2.61 10.85
N GLY A 62 -6.10 2.92 10.29
CA GLY A 62 -4.79 2.70 10.91
C GLY A 62 -4.35 1.24 10.95
N LYS A 63 -5.00 0.34 10.20
CA LYS A 63 -4.55 -1.05 10.03
C LYS A 63 -3.36 -1.17 9.09
N VAL A 64 -3.17 -0.20 8.19
CA VAL A 64 -1.98 -0.09 7.35
C VAL A 64 -1.40 1.29 7.57
N THR A 65 -0.27 1.38 8.25
CA THR A 65 0.34 2.67 8.59
C THR A 65 1.26 3.18 7.48
N VAL A 66 1.64 4.46 7.52
CA VAL A 66 2.74 4.98 6.67
C VAL A 66 4.03 4.18 6.90
N GLY A 67 4.31 3.75 8.13
CA GLY A 67 5.47 2.94 8.47
C GLY A 67 5.49 1.60 7.72
N ASP A 68 4.35 0.93 7.64
CA ASP A 68 4.21 -0.34 6.91
C ASP A 68 4.48 -0.14 5.41
N GLN A 69 3.91 0.92 4.82
CA GLN A 69 4.11 1.25 3.40
C GLN A 69 5.58 1.54 3.07
N LEU A 70 6.28 2.27 3.96
CA LEU A 70 7.72 2.54 3.80
C LEU A 70 8.56 1.28 3.98
N LYS A 71 8.20 0.41 4.93
CA LYS A 71 8.86 -0.88 5.13
C LYS A 71 8.75 -1.77 3.89
N THR A 72 7.57 -1.88 3.29
CA THR A 72 7.37 -2.63 2.03
C THR A 72 8.27 -2.07 0.92
N ARG A 73 8.38 -0.73 0.81
CA ARG A 73 9.29 -0.09 -0.17
C ARG A 73 10.76 -0.40 0.09
N MET A 74 11.20 -0.36 1.35
CA MET A 74 12.58 -0.69 1.73
C MET A 74 12.91 -2.15 1.43
N ASN A 75 11.99 -3.07 1.75
CA ASN A 75 12.14 -4.49 1.44
C ASN A 75 12.31 -4.73 -0.07
N TRP A 76 11.50 -4.06 -0.90
CA TRP A 76 11.63 -4.16 -2.35
C TRP A 76 13.00 -3.68 -2.85
N LYS A 77 13.50 -2.57 -2.30
CA LYS A 77 14.84 -2.04 -2.65
C LYS A 77 15.95 -3.01 -2.26
N ALA A 78 15.91 -3.52 -1.04
CA ALA A 78 16.91 -4.48 -0.54
C ALA A 78 16.97 -5.75 -1.40
N LEU A 79 15.81 -6.28 -1.83
CA LEU A 79 15.74 -7.42 -2.73
C LEU A 79 16.31 -7.14 -4.13
N ARG A 80 16.20 -5.90 -4.62
CA ARG A 80 16.74 -5.50 -5.93
C ARG A 80 18.23 -5.25 -5.90
N GLU A 81 18.74 -4.70 -4.80
CA GLU A 81 20.17 -4.50 -4.58
C GLU A 81 20.91 -5.84 -4.41
N ALA A 82 20.32 -6.81 -3.70
CA ALA A 82 20.90 -8.14 -3.53
C ALA A 82 20.91 -9.00 -4.81
N ALA A 83 20.18 -8.59 -5.85
CA ALA A 83 20.10 -9.28 -7.14
C ALA A 83 21.05 -8.72 -8.20
N GLN A 84 21.83 -7.68 -7.87
CA GLN A 84 22.91 -7.12 -8.69
C GLN A 84 24.27 -7.69 -8.29
#